data_AF-X1TLL5-F1
#
_entry.id   AF-X1TLL5-F1
#
_cell.length_a   1.000
_cell.length_b   1.000
_cell.length_c   1.000
_cell.angle_alpha   90.00
_cell.angle_beta   90.00
_cell.angle_gamma   90.00
#
_symmetry.space_group_name_H-M   'P 1'
#
loop_
_entity.id
_entity.type
_entity.pdbx_description
1 polymer ?
#
loop_
_entity_poly.entity_id
_entity_poly.type
_entity_poly.pdbx_seq_one_letter_code
_entity_poly.pdbx_strand_id
1 'polypeptide(L)'
;MKTLEEAKKFLKDDWKKIFPQDGFFGWVRSSVAEFNPDSYKPERKSKCPKLTRKNIIKVMKDYISFAWEKANGKRGISANRSIDHFKGWLWLLGDEEGIEYLKTNYAPYGKPGLAYICKKYRFKNEDNGDTFCY
;
A
#
# COMPACT_ATOMS: atom_id res chain seq x y z
N MET A 1 4.43 -14.40 0.92
CA MET A 1 3.36 -13.85 0.05
C MET A 1 2.07 -14.57 0.37
N LYS A 2 0.97 -13.81 0.54
CA LYS A 2 -0.36 -14.33 0.84
C LYS A 2 -1.02 -14.90 -0.42
N THR A 3 -1.88 -15.88 -0.21
CA THR A 3 -2.74 -16.51 -1.22
C THR A 3 -4.03 -15.71 -1.43
N LEU A 4 -4.76 -16.02 -2.50
CA LEU A 4 -6.06 -15.40 -2.78
C LEU A 4 -7.09 -15.72 -1.68
N GLU A 5 -7.03 -16.92 -1.10
CA GLU A 5 -7.94 -17.31 -0.02
C GLU A 5 -7.63 -16.57 1.28
N GLU A 6 -6.35 -16.37 1.61
CA GLU A 6 -5.96 -15.50 2.73
C GLU A 6 -6.40 -14.05 2.50
N ALA A 7 -6.25 -13.54 1.27
CA ALA A 7 -6.74 -12.20 0.91
C ALA A 7 -8.26 -12.08 1.06
N LYS A 8 -9.03 -13.08 0.63
CA LYS A 8 -10.49 -13.12 0.84
C LYS A 8 -10.86 -13.18 2.32
N LYS A 9 -10.16 -13.98 3.12
CA LYS A 9 -10.36 -14.06 4.57
C LYS A 9 -10.09 -12.72 5.25
N PHE A 10 -9.01 -12.04 4.84
CA PHE A 10 -8.69 -10.68 5.28
C PHE A 10 -9.83 -9.70 4.98
N LEU A 11 -10.38 -9.75 3.75
CA LEU A 11 -11.49 -8.91 3.33
C LEU A 11 -12.81 -9.20 4.04
N LYS A 12 -13.02 -10.41 4.58
CA LYS A 12 -14.22 -10.70 5.37
C LYS A 12 -14.14 -9.96 6.71
N ASP A 13 -13.18 -10.29 7.58
CA ASP A 13 -13.16 -9.73 8.94
C ASP A 13 -11.78 -9.58 9.60
N ASP A 14 -10.72 -10.21 9.07
CA ASP A 14 -9.43 -10.24 9.78
C ASP A 14 -8.65 -8.90 9.69
N TRP A 15 -9.00 -8.02 8.75
CA TRP A 15 -8.34 -6.72 8.61
C TRP A 15 -8.42 -5.85 9.87
N LYS A 16 -9.54 -5.91 10.62
CA LYS A 16 -9.74 -5.16 11.86
C LYS A 16 -8.81 -5.61 12.99
N LYS A 17 -8.42 -6.89 13.00
CA LYS A 17 -7.50 -7.44 13.99
C LYS A 17 -6.06 -7.02 13.72
N ILE A 18 -5.71 -6.97 12.44
CA ILE A 18 -4.34 -6.69 11.98
C ILE A 18 -4.06 -5.17 11.99
N PHE A 19 -5.09 -4.36 11.74
CA PHE A 19 -5.00 -2.90 11.67
C PHE A 19 -6.07 -2.22 12.56
N PRO A 20 -5.97 -2.34 13.90
CA PRO A 20 -6.99 -1.87 14.83
C PRO A 20 -7.02 -0.34 15.03
N GLN A 21 -5.91 0.35 14.74
CA GLN A 21 -5.75 1.80 14.93
C GLN A 21 -6.23 2.63 13.72
N ASP A 22 -6.55 2.01 12.59
CA ASP A 22 -6.88 2.69 11.33
C ASP A 22 -8.38 3.08 11.28
N GLY A 23 -8.84 3.81 12.32
CA GLY A 23 -10.22 4.24 12.54
C GLY A 23 -10.80 5.21 11.50
N PHE A 24 -10.17 5.39 10.34
CA PHE A 24 -10.62 6.29 9.28
C PHE A 24 -10.62 5.67 7.86
N PHE A 25 -11.21 4.47 7.78
CA PHE A 25 -11.63 3.69 6.59
C PHE A 25 -10.58 2.79 5.94
N GLY A 26 -10.95 1.52 5.75
CA GLY A 26 -11.06 0.84 4.44
C GLY A 26 -9.90 0.79 3.43
N TRP A 27 -8.83 1.56 3.54
CA TRP A 27 -7.84 1.73 2.45
C TRP A 27 -6.88 0.54 2.36
N VAL A 28 -6.47 -0.02 3.50
CA VAL A 28 -5.76 -1.32 3.54
C VAL A 28 -6.63 -2.40 2.89
N ARG A 29 -7.93 -2.41 3.23
CA ARG A 29 -8.92 -3.32 2.64
C ARG A 29 -9.05 -3.08 1.14
N SER A 30 -9.10 -1.84 0.67
CA SER A 30 -9.15 -1.49 -0.76
C SER A 30 -7.92 -1.98 -1.52
N SER A 31 -6.73 -1.87 -0.92
CA SER A 31 -5.48 -2.37 -1.50
C SER A 31 -5.46 -3.87 -1.68
N VAL A 32 -6.04 -4.60 -0.72
CA VAL A 32 -6.20 -6.05 -0.81
C VAL A 32 -7.32 -6.42 -1.80
N ALA A 33 -8.41 -5.67 -1.80
CA ALA A 33 -9.56 -5.87 -2.69
C ALA A 33 -9.20 -5.67 -4.16
N GLU A 34 -8.21 -4.83 -4.48
CA GLU A 34 -7.73 -4.60 -5.83
C GLU A 34 -7.27 -5.89 -6.53
N PHE A 35 -6.77 -6.87 -5.77
CA PHE A 35 -6.32 -8.17 -6.29
C PHE A 35 -7.37 -9.29 -6.13
N ASN A 36 -8.57 -8.96 -5.65
CA ASN A 36 -9.67 -9.90 -5.51
C ASN A 36 -10.74 -9.65 -6.60
N PRO A 37 -10.88 -10.54 -7.60
CA PRO A 37 -11.88 -10.39 -8.67
C PRO A 37 -13.32 -10.26 -8.16
N ASP A 38 -13.64 -10.84 -7.00
CA ASP A 38 -14.98 -10.76 -6.40
C ASP A 38 -15.32 -9.36 -5.89
N SER A 39 -14.31 -8.48 -5.75
CA SER A 39 -14.51 -7.08 -5.37
C SER A 39 -14.85 -6.18 -6.56
N TYR A 40 -14.81 -6.70 -7.79
CA TYR A 40 -15.11 -5.97 -9.01
C TYR A 40 -16.54 -6.28 -9.49
N LYS A 41 -17.20 -5.26 -10.07
CA LYS A 41 -18.41 -5.48 -10.85
C LYS A 41 -18.14 -6.48 -12.00
N PRO A 42 -19.11 -7.33 -12.39
CA PRO A 42 -18.91 -8.38 -13.40
C PRO A 42 -18.20 -7.90 -14.66
N GLU A 43 -18.59 -6.74 -15.19
CA GLU A 43 -18.06 -6.12 -16.39
C GLU A 43 -16.62 -5.59 -16.27
N ARG A 44 -16.08 -5.52 -15.04
CA ARG A 44 -14.71 -5.05 -14.77
C ARG A 44 -13.79 -6.15 -14.22
N LYS A 45 -14.29 -7.38 -14.02
CA LYS A 45 -13.49 -8.50 -13.49
C LYS A 45 -12.24 -8.78 -14.33
N SER A 46 -12.33 -8.61 -15.65
CA SER A 46 -11.20 -8.78 -16.58
C SER A 46 -10.06 -7.77 -16.35
N LYS A 47 -10.34 -6.63 -15.72
CA LYS A 47 -9.35 -5.59 -15.39
C LYS A 47 -8.64 -5.85 -14.05
N CYS A 48 -9.11 -6.81 -13.25
CA CYS A 48 -8.49 -7.13 -11.97
C CYS A 48 -7.07 -7.68 -12.18
N PRO A 49 -6.04 -7.05 -11.61
CA PRO A 49 -4.70 -7.61 -11.64
C PRO A 49 -4.68 -8.95 -10.90
N LYS A 50 -3.97 -9.93 -11.47
CA LYS A 50 -3.75 -11.23 -10.79
C LYS A 50 -2.92 -11.00 -9.52
N LEU A 51 -3.31 -11.64 -8.42
CA LEU A 51 -2.54 -11.62 -7.18
C LEU A 51 -1.21 -12.34 -7.36
N THR A 52 -0.17 -11.58 -7.70
CA THR A 52 1.20 -12.05 -7.87
C THR A 52 2.16 -11.01 -7.35
N ARG A 53 3.33 -11.43 -6.86
CA ARG A 53 4.38 -10.52 -6.39
C ARG A 53 4.72 -9.42 -7.41
N LYS A 54 4.84 -9.81 -8.69
CA LYS A 54 5.16 -8.88 -9.79
C LYS A 54 4.10 -7.79 -9.94
N ASN A 55 2.81 -8.15 -9.89
CA ASN A 55 1.73 -7.19 -10.04
C ASN A 55 1.60 -6.29 -8.81
N ILE A 56 1.79 -6.82 -7.60
CA ILE A 56 1.78 -6.01 -6.37
C ILE A 56 2.90 -4.95 -6.43
N ILE A 57 4.13 -5.36 -6.75
CA ILE A 57 5.26 -4.44 -6.88
C ILE A 57 5.01 -3.41 -8.00
N LYS A 58 4.37 -3.81 -9.10
CA LYS A 58 4.01 -2.88 -10.17
C LYS A 58 3.02 -1.81 -9.67
N VAL A 59 1.94 -2.20 -8.99
CA VAL A 59 0.96 -1.27 -8.42
C VAL A 59 1.63 -0.33 -7.42
N MET A 60 2.47 -0.87 -6.53
CA MET A 60 3.26 -0.06 -5.58
C MET A 60 4.13 0.98 -6.30
N LYS A 61 4.82 0.57 -7.38
CA LYS A 61 5.68 1.44 -8.18
C LYS A 61 4.87 2.53 -8.89
N ASP A 62 3.72 2.18 -9.47
CA ASP A 62 2.88 3.14 -10.18
C ASP A 62 2.23 4.16 -9.21
N TYR A 63 2.03 3.77 -7.93
CA TYR A 63 1.43 4.63 -6.91
C TYR A 63 2.44 5.51 -6.14
N ILE A 64 3.73 5.15 -6.11
CA ILE A 64 4.72 5.80 -5.24
C ILE A 64 4.87 7.31 -5.51
N SER A 65 4.80 7.75 -6.77
CA SER A 65 4.88 9.17 -7.13
C SER A 65 3.68 9.97 -6.60
N PHE A 66 2.47 9.41 -6.68
CA PHE A 66 1.29 10.02 -6.10
C PHE A 66 1.42 10.15 -4.56
N ALA A 67 1.93 9.12 -3.89
CA ALA A 67 2.14 9.15 -2.44
C ALA A 67 3.11 10.25 -2.00
N TRP A 68 4.22 10.41 -2.72
CA TRP A 68 5.18 11.50 -2.48
C TRP A 68 4.60 12.89 -2.75
N GLU A 69 3.80 13.05 -3.82
CA GLU A 69 3.08 14.31 -4.07
C GLU A 69 2.20 14.72 -2.87
N LYS A 70 1.50 13.75 -2.25
CA LYS A 70 0.67 14.04 -1.05
C LYS A 70 1.50 14.36 0.17
N ALA A 71 2.62 13.68 0.37
CA ALA A 71 3.56 13.96 1.46
C ALA A 71 4.20 15.35 1.31
N ASN A 72 4.62 15.73 0.10
CA ASN A 72 5.24 17.04 -0.21
C ASN A 72 4.25 18.18 -0.03
N GLY A 73 2.99 17.97 -0.45
CA GLY A 73 1.90 18.90 -0.20
C GLY A 73 1.45 18.99 1.27
N LYS A 74 2.11 18.30 2.21
CA LYS A 74 1.79 18.27 3.65
C LYS A 74 0.32 17.92 3.93
N ARG A 75 -0.30 17.13 3.04
CA ARG A 75 -1.71 16.75 3.15
C ARG A 75 -1.84 15.56 4.11
N GLY A 76 -1.86 15.85 5.42
CA GLY A 76 -1.84 14.86 6.50
C GLY A 76 -2.72 13.63 6.28
N ILE A 77 -3.99 13.83 5.91
CA ILE A 77 -4.94 12.73 5.68
C ILE A 77 -4.55 11.91 4.44
N SER A 78 -4.24 12.57 3.31
CA SER A 78 -3.90 11.88 2.06
C SER A 78 -2.55 11.15 2.16
N ALA A 79 -1.59 11.74 2.86
CA ALA A 79 -0.29 11.13 3.12
C ALA A 79 -0.43 9.87 4.00
N ASN A 80 -1.22 9.95 5.08
CA ASN A 80 -1.51 8.80 5.94
C ASN A 80 -2.17 7.65 5.15
N ARG A 81 -3.20 7.96 4.36
CA ARG A 81 -3.87 6.96 3.49
C ARG A 81 -2.92 6.30 2.50
N SER A 82 -1.95 7.05 1.97
CA SER A 82 -0.95 6.50 1.06
C SER A 82 -0.08 5.45 1.77
N ILE A 83 0.30 5.69 3.02
CA ILE A 83 1.03 4.72 3.85
C ILE A 83 0.17 3.48 4.13
N ASP A 84 -1.13 3.64 4.39
CA ASP A 84 -2.03 2.50 4.60
C ASP A 84 -2.16 1.62 3.35
N HIS A 85 -2.18 2.22 2.16
CA HIS A 85 -2.11 1.46 0.91
C HIS A 85 -0.85 0.57 0.85
N PHE A 86 0.31 1.15 1.18
CA PHE A 86 1.55 0.39 1.25
C PHE A 86 1.51 -0.73 2.29
N LYS A 87 0.98 -0.49 3.51
CA LYS A 87 0.80 -1.55 4.51
C LYS A 87 -0.02 -2.73 3.97
N GLY A 88 -1.10 -2.47 3.23
CA GLY A 88 -1.93 -3.51 2.60
C GLY A 88 -1.18 -4.32 1.55
N TRP A 89 -0.41 -3.67 0.69
CA TRP A 89 0.40 -4.35 -0.31
C TRP A 89 1.56 -5.14 0.30
N LEU A 90 2.22 -4.60 1.32
CA LEU A 90 3.25 -5.32 2.09
C LEU A 90 2.68 -6.56 2.78
N TRP A 91 1.46 -6.45 3.32
CA TRP A 91 0.77 -7.60 3.91
C TRP A 91 0.55 -8.71 2.89
N LEU A 92 0.12 -8.37 1.66
CA LEU A 92 0.02 -9.35 0.57
C LEU A 92 1.37 -9.97 0.20
N LEU A 93 2.46 -9.20 0.27
CA LEU A 93 3.80 -9.72 0.07
C LEU A 93 4.28 -10.59 1.24
N GLY A 94 3.67 -10.47 2.41
CA GLY A 94 4.10 -11.08 3.67
C GLY A 94 5.30 -10.37 4.28
N ASP A 95 5.43 -9.06 4.06
CA ASP A 95 6.53 -8.23 4.54
C ASP A 95 6.17 -7.55 5.86
N GLU A 96 6.17 -8.32 6.95
CA GLU A 96 5.79 -7.84 8.29
C GLU A 96 6.76 -6.78 8.83
N GLU A 97 8.06 -6.90 8.50
CA GLU A 97 9.09 -5.92 8.86
C GLU A 97 8.78 -4.55 8.25
N GLY A 98 8.44 -4.52 6.96
CA GLY A 98 8.05 -3.28 6.29
C GLY A 98 6.79 -2.67 6.89
N ILE A 99 5.78 -3.48 7.25
CA ILE A 99 4.56 -3.00 7.89
C ILE A 99 4.88 -2.34 9.23
N GLU A 100 5.72 -2.97 10.05
CA GLU A 100 6.10 -2.43 11.36
C GLU A 100 6.91 -1.13 11.22
N TYR A 101 7.81 -1.07 10.24
CA TYR A 101 8.53 0.16 9.93
C TYR A 101 7.56 1.30 9.57
N LEU A 102 6.55 1.03 8.73
CA LEU A 102 5.56 2.02 8.30
C LEU A 102 4.64 2.48 9.44
N LYS A 103 4.37 1.63 10.44
CA LYS A 103 3.59 2.01 11.64
C LYS A 103 4.36 2.97 12.54
N THR A 104 5.66 2.75 12.69
CA THR A 104 6.50 3.50 13.64
C THR A 104 7.12 4.76 13.03
N ASN A 105 7.33 4.81 11.70
CA ASN A 105 8.06 5.87 11.03
C ASN A 105 7.16 6.76 10.14
N TYR A 106 6.08 7.28 10.72
CA TYR A 106 5.17 8.17 9.99
C TYR A 106 5.68 9.62 9.90
N ALA A 107 6.41 10.15 10.88
CA ALA A 107 6.75 11.58 10.87
C ALA A 107 8.02 11.88 10.04
N PRO A 108 8.04 12.93 9.19
CA PRO A 108 6.92 13.78 8.78
C PRO A 108 6.14 13.19 7.59
N TYR A 109 4.79 13.20 7.68
CA TYR A 109 3.87 12.91 6.57
C TYR A 109 4.14 11.63 5.74
N GLY A 110 4.61 10.57 6.39
CA GLY A 110 4.91 9.27 5.79
C GLY A 110 6.23 9.18 5.01
N LYS A 111 6.98 10.29 4.86
CA LYS A 111 8.17 10.34 4.02
C LYS A 111 9.24 9.28 4.36
N PRO A 112 9.58 9.01 5.64
CA PRO A 112 10.55 7.96 5.95
C PRO A 112 10.08 6.58 5.50
N GLY A 113 8.79 6.27 5.69
CA GLY A 113 8.18 5.04 5.18
C GLY A 113 8.24 4.93 3.66
N LEU A 114 7.96 6.03 2.94
CA LEU A 114 8.06 6.04 1.47
C LEU A 114 9.51 5.85 1.00
N ALA A 115 10.49 6.47 1.67
CA ALA A 115 11.90 6.28 1.37
C ALA A 115 12.35 4.83 1.61
N TYR A 116 11.90 4.21 2.71
CA TYR A 116 12.13 2.79 2.99
C TYR A 116 11.60 1.89 1.87
N ILE A 117 10.37 2.15 1.39
CA ILE A 117 9.78 1.39 0.28
C ILE A 117 10.59 1.57 -1.00
N CYS A 118 10.97 2.81 -1.32
CA CYS A 118 11.80 3.10 -2.50
C CYS A 118 13.12 2.32 -2.44
N LYS A 119 13.80 2.32 -1.29
CA LYS A 119 15.05 1.59 -1.08
C LYS A 119 14.86 0.08 -1.20
N LYS A 120 13.87 -0.49 -0.50
CA LYS A 120 13.65 -1.93 -0.43
C LYS A 120 13.28 -2.54 -1.79
N TYR A 121 12.50 -1.81 -2.58
CA TYR A 121 12.01 -2.27 -3.88
C TYR A 121 12.68 -1.61 -5.09
N ARG A 122 13.69 -0.76 -4.86
CA ARG A 122 14.46 -0.03 -5.88
C ARG A 122 13.57 0.82 -6.79
N PHE A 123 12.63 1.55 -6.20
CA PHE A 123 11.79 2.50 -6.93
C PHE A 123 12.53 3.84 -7.07
N LYS A 124 12.52 4.39 -8.29
CA LYS A 124 12.96 5.76 -8.55
C LYS A 124 11.80 6.70 -8.24
N ASN A 125 12.05 7.81 -7.55
CA ASN A 125 11.03 8.83 -7.35
C ASN A 125 11.61 10.22 -7.06
N GLU A 126 10.75 11.22 -6.96
CA GLU A 126 11.12 12.61 -6.69
C GLU A 126 10.58 13.09 -5.33
N ASP A 127 11.41 13.78 -4.55
CA ASP A 127 11.00 14.54 -3.36
C ASP A 127 11.27 16.03 -3.60
N ASN A 128 10.21 16.84 -3.61
CA ASN A 128 10.25 18.29 -3.87
C ASN A 128 10.98 18.72 -5.17
N GLY A 129 10.98 17.87 -6.19
CA GLY A 129 11.63 18.15 -7.49
C GLY A 129 13.07 17.60 -7.60
N ASP A 130 13.63 17.08 -6.52
CA ASP A 130 14.89 16.35 -6.55
C ASP A 130 14.61 14.86 -6.77
N THR A 131 15.18 14.28 -7.83
CA THR A 131 15.09 12.84 -8.07
C THR A 131 15.95 12.09 -7.07
N PHE A 132 15.34 11.27 -6.23
CA PHE A 132 16.03 10.34 -5.35
C PHE A 132 15.93 8.91 -5.89
N CYS A 133 17.09 8.27 -6.01
CA CYS A 133 17.21 6.84 -6.15
C CYS A 133 17.77 6.30 -4.83
N TYR A 134 17.01 5.42 -4.17
CA TYR A 134 17.51 4.64 -3.05
C TYR A 134 17.83 3.20 -3.48
#